data_AF-A0A315R8B7-F1
#
_entry.id   AF-A0A315R8B7-F1
#
_cell.length_a   1.000
_cell.length_b   1.000
_cell.length_c   1.000
_cell.angle_alpha   90.00
_cell.angle_beta   90.00
_cell.angle_gamma   90.00
#
_symmetry.space_group_name_H-M   'P 1'
#
loop_
_entity.id
_entity.type
_entity.pdbx_description
1 polymer ?
#
loop_
_entity_poly.entity_id
_entity_poly.type
_entity_poly.pdbx_seq_one_letter_code
_entity_poly.pdbx_strand_id
1 'polypeptide(L)' 'MPKNKASLKVVEKLGFINEGSSKNYFKINGSWEDHIHMVLLNKELE' A
#
# COMPACT_ATOMS: atom_id res chain seq x y z
N MET A 1 2.69 4.68 -2.39
CA MET A 1 1.96 5.82 -2.92
C MET A 1 1.07 6.35 -1.82
N PRO A 2 1.60 7.10 -0.84
CA PRO A 2 0.81 7.64 0.26
C PRO A 2 -0.23 8.68 -0.21
N LYS A 3 -0.01 9.27 -1.39
CA LYS A 3 -0.86 10.34 -1.92
C LYS A 3 -2.17 9.84 -2.53
N ASN A 4 -2.27 8.57 -2.94
CA ASN A 4 -3.47 8.01 -3.57
C ASN A 4 -4.51 7.58 -2.51
N LYS A 5 -5.12 8.57 -1.86
CA LYS A 5 -6.10 8.36 -0.78
C LYS A 5 -7.34 7.59 -1.23
N ALA A 6 -7.74 7.73 -2.50
CA ALA A 6 -8.90 7.02 -3.03
C ALA A 6 -8.67 5.50 -3.05
N SER A 7 -7.51 5.06 -3.55
CA SER A 7 -7.17 3.63 -3.60
C SER A 7 -6.94 3.05 -2.20
N LEU A 8 -6.32 3.83 -1.31
CA LEU A 8 -6.14 3.43 0.11
C LEU A 8 -7.49 3.11 0.78
N LYS A 9 -8.50 3.97 0.62
CA LYS A 9 -9.84 3.72 1.17
C LYS A 9 -10.49 2.45 0.64
N VAL A 10 -10.24 2.10 -0.63
CA VAL A 10 -10.79 0.87 -1.23
C VAL A 10 -10.17 -0.35 -0.57
N VAL A 11 -8.84 -0.42 -0.47
CA VAL A 11 -8.16 -1.57 0.13
C VAL A 11 -8.44 -1.69 1.64
N GLU A 12 -8.53 -0.56 2.35
CA GLU A 12 -8.99 -0.54 3.76
C GLU A 12 -10.39 -1.16 3.91
N LYS A 13 -11.33 -0.78 3.03
CA LYS A 13 -12.69 -1.34 3.05
C LYS A 13 -12.72 -2.83 2.71
N LEU A 14 -11.78 -3.31 1.90
CA LEU A 14 -11.64 -4.73 1.55
C LEU A 14 -10.89 -5.54 2.62
N GLY A 15 -10.47 -4.92 3.73
CA GLY A 15 -9.83 -5.61 4.84
C GLY A 15 -8.32 -5.80 4.71
N PHE A 16 -7.67 -5.09 3.78
CA PHE A 16 -6.20 -5.06 3.73
C PHE A 16 -5.65 -4.29 4.93
N ILE A 17 -4.50 -4.74 5.44
CA ILE A 17 -3.78 -4.11 6.53
C ILE A 17 -2.49 -3.46 6.02
N ASN A 18 -2.07 -2.38 6.68
CA ASN A 18 -0.81 -1.70 6.39
C ASN A 18 0.34 -2.40 7.13
N GLU A 19 1.27 -2.99 6.38
CA GLU A 19 2.45 -3.68 6.91
C GLU A 19 3.67 -2.75 7.04
N GLY A 20 3.62 -1.56 6.43
CA GLY A 20 4.67 -0.57 6.49
C GLY A 20 4.81 0.24 5.22
N SER A 21 5.92 0.98 5.12
CA SER A 21 6.20 1.79 3.94
C SER A 21 7.67 1.78 3.55
N SER A 22 7.94 1.70 2.26
CA SER A 22 9.28 1.84 1.69
C SER A 22 9.47 3.24 1.12
N LYS A 23 10.53 3.93 1.52
CA LYS A 23 10.85 5.27 1.03
C LYS A 23 11.52 5.20 -0.35
N ASN A 24 11.19 6.14 -1.24
CA ASN A 24 11.77 6.24 -2.59
C ASN A 24 11.79 4.89 -3.33
N TYR A 25 10.69 4.14 -3.26
CA TYR A 25 10.65 2.77 -3.74
C TYR A 25 10.45 2.70 -5.25
N PHE A 26 9.64 3.59 -5.81
CA PHE A 26 9.37 3.64 -7.24
C PHE A 26 9.77 4.99 -7.84
N LYS A 27 10.33 4.95 -9.04
CA LYS A 27 10.56 6.16 -9.85
C LYS A 27 9.45 6.28 -10.89
N ILE A 28 8.49 7.15 -10.63
CA ILE A 28 7.31 7.38 -11.48
C ILE A 28 7.43 8.78 -12.08
N ASN A 29 7.31 8.90 -13.40
CA ASN A 29 7.45 10.18 -14.10
C ASN A 29 8.70 10.98 -13.70
N GLY A 30 9.82 10.28 -13.51
CA GLY A 30 11.10 10.89 -13.13
C GLY A 30 11.25 11.22 -11.64
N SER A 31 10.20 11.13 -10.84
CA SER A 31 10.21 11.42 -9.39
C SER A 31 10.23 10.13 -8.57
N TRP A 32 11.04 10.11 -7.51
CA TRP A 32 10.97 9.03 -6.54
C TRP A 32 9.76 9.19 -5.63
N GLU A 33 9.03 8.10 -5.44
CA GLU A 33 7.84 8.04 -4.61
C GLU A 33 7.92 6.93 -3.58
N ASP A 34 7.41 7.22 -2.39
CA ASP A 34 7.26 6.25 -1.31
C ASP A 34 6.14 5.25 -1.64
N HIS A 35 6.27 4.02 -1.16
CA HIS A 35 5.29 2.95 -1.28
C HIS A 35 4.70 2.56 0.08
N ILE A 36 3.37 2.36 0.17
CA ILE A 36 2.71 1.81 1.37
C ILE A 36 2.36 0.38 1.03
N HIS A 37 2.70 -0.55 1.92
CA HIS A 37 2.51 -1.97 1.73
C HIS A 37 1.19 -2.37 2.36
N MET A 38 0.23 -2.74 1.51
CA MET A 38 -1.08 -3.19 1.92
C MET A 38 -1.18 -4.68 1.64
N VAL A 39 -1.45 -5.49 2.66
CA VAL A 39 -1.51 -6.95 2.56
C VAL A 39 -2.86 -7.46 3.03
N LEU A 40 -3.33 -8.56 2.45
CA LEU A 40 -4.49 -9.30 2.91
C LEU A 40 -4.00 -10.70 3.32
N LEU A 41 -4.06 -10.99 4.62
CA LEU A 41 -3.61 -12.27 5.15
C LEU A 41 -4.65 -13.36 4.86
N ASN A 42 -4.17 -14.53 4.43
CA ASN A 42 -5.04 -15.68 4.25
C ASN A 42 -5.28 -16.35 5.61
N LYS A 43 -6.47 -16.14 6.18
CA LYS A 43 -6.88 -16.69 7.48
C LYS A 43 -6.96 -18.21 7.53
N GLU A 44 -7.05 -18.89 6.38
CA GLU A 44 -7.04 -20.36 6.35
C GLU A 44 -5.66 -20.96 6.64
N LEU A 45 -4.61 -20.14 6.61
CA LEU A 45 -3.22 -20.52 6.81
C LEU A 45 -2.60 -19.90 8.08
N GLU A 46 -3.37 -19.13 8.86
CA GLU A 46 -2.99 -18.66 10.20
C GLU A 46 -3.23 -19.74 11.26
#